data_AF-A0A4U3MNC6-F1
#
_entry.id   AF-A0A4U3MNC6-F1
#
_cell.length_a   1.000
_cell.length_b   1.000
_cell.length_c   1.000
_cell.angle_alpha   90.00
_cell.angle_beta   90.00
_cell.angle_gamma   90.00
#
_symmetry.space_group_name_H-M   'P 1'
#
loop_
_entity.id
_entity.type
_entity.pdbx_description
1 polymer ?
#
loop_
_entity_poly.entity_id
_entity_poly.type
_entity_poly.pdbx_seq_one_letter_code
_entity_poly.pdbx_strand_id
1 'polypeptide(L)'
;MTPRSAEEIRDYLADQLNDVLRRPGLYGNETALRVVFDHYAYVDGREETWRAEQETMRSRGALAPTGVQGAIRNVLGTPDGDDHAVASVYAEFARSQGWLRTDRLLTAEEYASMRDDLAVVCGSDRTFTEVRDRFGAPSVFIGGSNPYFGKTLAYSSGNVADLMIFFHFWNGRGPGGERAMYKEPALLAARCGTGRFGDTFTFTPIGASRTSPKLS
;
A
#
# COMPACT_ATOMS: atom_id res chain seq x y z
N MET A 1 -7.89 25.83 30.09
CA MET A 1 -8.02 24.91 28.94
C MET A 1 -8.61 23.62 29.45
N THR A 2 -9.76 23.20 28.93
CA THR A 2 -10.33 21.89 29.25
C THR A 2 -9.56 20.83 28.45
N PRO A 3 -9.14 19.71 29.06
CA PRO A 3 -8.55 18.59 28.33
C PRO A 3 -9.51 18.06 27.26
N ARG A 4 -8.97 17.52 26.17
CA ARG A 4 -9.76 16.82 25.16
C ARG A 4 -10.36 15.53 25.74
N SER A 5 -11.57 15.21 25.33
CA SER A 5 -12.23 13.94 25.65
C SER A 5 -11.55 12.75 24.95
N ALA A 6 -11.81 11.54 25.42
CA ALA A 6 -11.28 10.31 24.81
C ALA A 6 -11.78 10.11 23.36
N GLU A 7 -13.02 10.50 23.08
CA GLU A 7 -13.61 10.44 21.73
C GLU A 7 -12.91 11.43 20.79
N GLU A 8 -12.70 12.68 21.21
CA GLU A 8 -11.95 13.66 20.41
C GLU A 8 -10.51 13.21 20.12
N ILE A 9 -9.84 12.56 21.08
CA ILE A 9 -8.49 12.03 20.88
C ILE A 9 -8.50 10.87 19.88
N ARG A 10 -9.49 9.97 19.98
CA ARG A 10 -9.65 8.85 19.06
C ARG A 10 -9.91 9.33 17.64
N ASP A 11 -10.84 10.27 17.45
CA ASP A 11 -11.17 10.81 16.13
C ASP A 11 -9.98 11.53 15.50
N TYR A 12 -9.27 12.33 16.30
CA TYR A 12 -8.03 12.99 15.85
C TYR A 12 -6.99 11.99 15.38
N LEU A 13 -6.75 10.91 16.14
CA LEU A 13 -5.76 9.90 15.75
C LEU A 13 -6.25 9.08 14.54
N ALA A 14 -7.56 8.86 14.38
CA ALA A 14 -8.13 8.21 13.19
C ALA A 14 -7.91 9.06 11.93
N ASP A 15 -8.08 10.37 12.05
CA ASP A 15 -7.77 11.34 10.98
C ASP A 15 -6.28 11.28 10.62
N GLN A 16 -5.40 11.37 11.62
CA GLN A 16 -3.95 11.30 11.43
C GLN A 16 -3.52 9.99 10.77
N LEU A 17 -4.07 8.85 11.22
CA LEU A 17 -3.80 7.53 10.65
C LEU A 17 -4.16 7.47 9.17
N ASN A 18 -5.32 8.01 8.80
CA ASN A 18 -5.78 8.03 7.41
C ASN A 18 -4.98 8.99 6.53
N ASP A 19 -4.49 10.08 7.10
CA ASP A 19 -3.61 11.05 6.43
C ASP A 19 -2.22 10.47 6.14
N VAL A 20 -1.58 9.87 7.15
CA VAL A 20 -0.25 9.27 7.00
C VAL A 20 -0.26 8.09 6.03
N LEU A 21 -1.33 7.28 6.02
CA LEU A 21 -1.49 6.17 5.06
C LEU A 21 -1.62 6.66 3.63
N ARG A 22 -2.35 7.76 3.40
CA ARG A 22 -2.55 8.31 2.05
C ARG A 22 -1.34 9.07 1.54
N ARG A 23 -0.57 9.72 2.42
CA ARG A 23 0.51 10.64 2.04
C ARG A 23 1.81 10.37 2.82
N PRO A 24 2.33 9.13 2.84
CA PRO A 24 3.44 8.74 3.74
C PRO A 24 4.67 9.67 3.61
N GLY A 25 5.02 10.07 2.38
CA GLY A 25 6.11 11.01 2.09
C GLY A 25 6.04 12.35 2.82
N LEU A 26 4.83 12.87 3.10
CA LEU A 26 4.66 14.17 3.78
C LEU A 26 4.83 14.09 5.29
N TYR A 27 4.73 12.88 5.86
CA TYR A 27 4.68 12.67 7.31
C TYR A 27 5.96 11.99 7.84
N GLY A 28 6.91 11.63 6.99
CA GLY A 28 8.14 10.94 7.41
C GLY A 28 8.09 9.42 7.26
N ASN A 29 7.30 8.92 6.29
CA ASN A 29 7.31 7.53 5.82
C ASN A 29 6.94 6.50 6.90
N GLU A 30 7.54 5.31 6.84
CA GLU A 30 7.23 4.17 7.72
C GLU A 30 7.35 4.51 9.21
N THR A 31 8.32 5.35 9.58
CA THR A 31 8.49 5.76 10.99
C THR A 31 7.23 6.42 11.53
N ALA A 32 6.66 7.36 10.77
CA ALA A 32 5.43 8.03 11.18
C ALA A 32 4.22 7.10 11.19
N LEU A 33 4.13 6.18 10.21
CA LEU A 33 3.12 5.13 10.21
C LEU A 33 3.17 4.32 11.50
N ARG A 34 4.34 3.80 11.88
CA ARG A 34 4.49 3.00 13.09
C ARG A 34 4.10 3.76 14.35
N VAL A 35 4.58 5.00 14.49
CA VAL A 35 4.23 5.85 15.63
C VAL A 35 2.71 6.05 15.72
N VAL A 36 2.05 6.43 14.62
CA VAL A 36 0.60 6.68 14.64
C VAL A 36 -0.18 5.39 14.92
N PHE A 37 0.21 4.24 14.36
CA PHE A 37 -0.43 2.95 14.65
C PHE A 37 -0.27 2.55 16.11
N ASP A 38 0.91 2.74 16.73
CA ASP A 38 1.12 2.44 18.15
C ASP A 38 0.21 3.29 19.04
N HIS A 39 0.09 4.60 18.76
CA HIS A 39 -0.78 5.50 19.53
C HIS A 39 -2.25 5.20 19.32
N TYR A 40 -2.66 4.90 18.08
CA TYR A 40 -4.05 4.55 17.79
C TYR A 40 -4.45 3.23 18.43
N ALA A 41 -3.58 2.21 18.35
CA ALA A 41 -3.80 0.93 19.00
C ALA A 41 -3.94 1.08 20.52
N TYR A 42 -3.15 1.96 21.15
CA TYR A 42 -3.25 2.27 22.57
C TYR A 42 -4.60 2.91 22.94
N VAL A 43 -5.05 3.92 22.19
CA VAL A 43 -6.32 4.60 22.46
C VAL A 43 -7.54 3.71 22.14
N ASP A 44 -7.42 2.79 21.19
CA ASP A 44 -8.48 1.83 20.85
C ASP A 44 -8.45 0.56 21.72
N GLY A 45 -7.45 0.38 22.58
CA GLY A 45 -7.28 -0.79 23.45
C GLY A 45 -6.96 -2.08 22.69
N ARG A 46 -6.20 -1.99 21.58
CA ARG A 46 -5.86 -3.08 20.66
C ARG A 46 -4.35 -3.27 20.47
N GLU A 47 -3.55 -2.92 21.46
CA GLU A 47 -2.09 -3.02 21.41
C GLU A 47 -1.61 -4.45 21.18
N GLU A 48 -2.24 -5.43 21.84
CA GLU A 48 -1.90 -6.84 21.65
C GLU A 48 -2.26 -7.33 20.25
N THR A 49 -3.39 -6.88 19.69
CA THR A 49 -3.77 -7.17 18.30
C THR A 49 -2.74 -6.62 17.32
N TRP A 50 -2.27 -5.38 17.54
CA TRP A 50 -1.24 -4.78 16.71
C TRP A 50 0.12 -5.48 16.84
N ARG A 51 0.51 -5.89 18.05
CA ARG A 51 1.75 -6.69 18.24
C ARG A 51 1.67 -8.05 17.56
N ALA A 52 0.53 -8.73 17.65
CA ALA A 52 0.30 -10.02 16.99
C ALA A 52 0.35 -9.88 15.45
N GLU A 53 -0.20 -8.80 14.90
CA GLU A 53 -0.08 -8.51 13.47
C GLU A 53 1.38 -8.29 13.07
N GLN A 54 2.17 -7.52 13.83
CA GLN A 54 3.58 -7.31 13.51
C GLN A 54 4.37 -8.63 13.48
N GLU A 55 4.06 -9.56 14.38
CA GLU A 55 4.66 -10.89 14.34
C GLU A 55 4.18 -11.73 13.16
N THR A 56 2.91 -11.61 12.78
CA THR A 56 2.37 -12.23 11.57
C THR A 56 3.03 -11.68 10.30
N MET A 57 3.23 -10.35 10.23
CA MET A 57 3.97 -9.71 9.15
C MET A 57 5.41 -10.22 9.09
N ARG A 58 6.08 -10.38 10.23
CA ARG A 58 7.44 -10.91 10.30
C ARG A 58 7.51 -12.35 9.82
N SER A 59 6.62 -13.23 10.31
CA SER A 59 6.61 -14.65 9.97
C SER A 59 6.34 -14.90 8.47
N ARG A 60 5.53 -14.05 7.83
CA ARG A 60 5.29 -14.11 6.37
C ARG A 60 6.33 -13.35 5.53
N GLY A 61 7.29 -12.66 6.16
CA GLY A 61 8.34 -11.91 5.46
C GLY A 61 7.94 -10.51 4.97
N ALA A 62 6.80 -9.97 5.44
CA ALA A 62 6.34 -8.61 5.16
C ALA A 62 7.00 -7.54 6.06
N LEU A 63 7.65 -7.96 7.15
CA LEU A 63 8.38 -7.08 8.07
C LEU A 63 9.83 -7.58 8.22
N ALA A 64 10.78 -6.88 7.60
CA ALA A 64 12.22 -7.18 7.67
C ALA A 64 12.87 -6.47 8.89
N PRO A 65 14.16 -6.75 9.20
CA PRO A 65 14.87 -6.00 10.25
C PRO A 65 14.88 -4.47 10.02
N THR A 66 14.83 -4.04 8.76
CA THR A 66 14.73 -2.64 8.34
C THR A 66 13.29 -2.17 8.11
N GLY A 67 12.31 -2.88 8.66
CA GLY A 67 10.89 -2.55 8.51
C GLY A 67 10.24 -3.16 7.27
N VAL A 68 9.00 -2.74 7.01
CA VAL A 68 8.25 -3.07 5.79
C VAL A 68 8.95 -2.52 4.56
N GLN A 69 9.63 -1.37 4.67
CA GLN A 69 10.47 -0.81 3.61
C GLN A 69 11.54 -1.79 3.14
N GLY A 70 12.15 -2.54 4.06
CA GLY A 70 13.10 -3.61 3.72
C GLY A 70 12.46 -4.73 2.92
N ALA A 71 11.29 -5.21 3.36
CA ALA A 71 10.55 -6.26 2.66
C ALA A 71 10.11 -5.82 1.26
N ILE A 72 9.53 -4.62 1.13
CA ILE A 72 9.13 -4.03 -0.15
C ILE A 72 10.32 -3.88 -1.09
N ARG A 73 11.47 -3.39 -0.60
CA ARG A 73 12.69 -3.25 -1.40
C ARG A 73 13.16 -4.59 -1.97
N ASN A 74 13.14 -5.64 -1.15
CA ASN A 74 13.53 -6.98 -1.58
C ASN A 74 12.58 -7.55 -2.65
N VAL A 75 11.30 -7.22 -2.56
CA VAL A 75 10.28 -7.74 -3.49
C VAL A 75 10.17 -6.91 -4.77
N LEU A 76 10.21 -5.58 -4.71
CA LEU A 76 10.00 -4.69 -5.87
C LEU A 76 11.29 -4.18 -6.54
N GLY A 77 12.46 -4.43 -5.94
CA GLY A 77 13.75 -4.01 -6.50
C GLY A 77 13.91 -2.48 -6.60
N THR A 78 13.27 -1.71 -5.72
CA THR A 78 13.34 -0.23 -5.69
C THR A 78 14.42 0.23 -4.69
N PRO A 79 15.54 0.85 -5.12
CA PRO A 79 16.67 1.16 -4.24
C PRO A 79 16.33 2.04 -3.03
N ASP A 80 15.44 3.01 -3.22
CA ASP A 80 15.04 3.97 -2.19
C ASP A 80 13.92 3.42 -1.27
N GLY A 81 13.37 2.24 -1.57
CA GLY A 81 12.06 1.81 -1.08
C GLY A 81 10.92 2.53 -1.82
N ASP A 82 9.72 1.98 -1.72
CA ASP A 82 8.49 2.59 -2.23
C ASP A 82 7.55 2.86 -1.05
N ASP A 83 7.56 4.11 -0.55
CA ASP A 83 6.79 4.52 0.62
C ASP A 83 5.28 4.28 0.42
N HIS A 84 4.79 4.34 -0.81
CA HIS A 84 3.39 4.07 -1.14
C HIS A 84 3.07 2.58 -1.07
N ALA A 85 3.98 1.72 -1.51
CA ALA A 85 3.85 0.28 -1.34
C ALA A 85 4.00 -0.13 0.13
N VAL A 86 4.86 0.54 0.90
CA VAL A 86 4.97 0.35 2.36
C VAL A 86 3.64 0.67 3.05
N ALA A 87 3.07 1.85 2.80
CA ALA A 87 1.79 2.25 3.38
C ALA A 87 0.64 1.27 3.05
N SER A 88 0.72 0.57 1.90
CA SER A 88 -0.28 -0.44 1.54
C SER A 88 -0.34 -1.64 2.50
N VAL A 89 0.79 -2.02 3.11
CA VAL A 89 0.85 -3.13 4.07
C VAL A 89 0.17 -2.75 5.38
N TYR A 90 0.39 -1.51 5.83
CA TYR A 90 -0.31 -0.95 6.99
C TYR A 90 -1.80 -0.72 6.71
N ALA A 91 -2.16 -0.32 5.48
CA ALA A 91 -3.56 -0.12 5.08
C ALA A 91 -4.36 -1.44 5.15
N GLU A 92 -3.76 -2.57 4.77
CA GLU A 92 -4.38 -3.91 4.88
C GLU A 92 -4.79 -4.22 6.33
N PHE A 93 -3.89 -3.97 7.29
CA PHE A 93 -4.22 -4.14 8.71
C PHE A 93 -5.23 -3.09 9.21
N ALA A 94 -5.04 -1.81 8.88
CA ALA A 94 -6.00 -0.76 9.28
C ALA A 94 -7.41 -1.06 8.79
N ARG A 95 -7.56 -1.65 7.60
CA ARG A 95 -8.86 -2.10 7.11
C ARG A 95 -9.45 -3.22 7.97
N SER A 96 -8.68 -4.26 8.26
CA SER A 96 -9.20 -5.41 9.03
C SER A 96 -9.66 -5.00 10.45
N GLN A 97 -9.11 -3.91 10.97
CA GLN A 97 -9.48 -3.35 12.26
C GLN A 97 -10.62 -2.32 12.20
N GLY A 98 -11.06 -1.91 11.02
CA GLY A 98 -12.05 -0.84 10.83
C GLY A 98 -11.48 0.58 11.02
N TRP A 99 -10.15 0.73 10.98
CA TRP A 99 -9.45 2.01 11.17
C TRP A 99 -9.24 2.77 9.84
N LEU A 100 -9.26 2.05 8.72
CA LEU A 100 -9.10 2.64 7.39
C LEU A 100 -10.43 3.20 6.88
N ARG A 101 -10.45 4.50 6.56
CA ARG A 101 -11.55 5.11 5.82
C ARG A 101 -11.35 4.85 4.33
N THR A 102 -12.41 4.41 3.66
CA THR A 102 -12.40 4.16 2.22
C THR A 102 -13.30 5.17 1.51
N ASP A 103 -12.87 5.63 0.35
CA ASP A 103 -13.57 6.65 -0.45
C ASP A 103 -14.66 6.00 -1.32
N ARG A 104 -14.50 4.70 -1.63
CA ARG A 104 -15.43 3.86 -2.38
C ARG A 104 -15.28 2.40 -1.95
N LEU A 105 -16.39 1.67 -1.94
CA LEU A 105 -16.39 0.20 -1.82
C LEU A 105 -16.86 -0.40 -3.15
N LEU A 106 -16.18 -1.46 -3.57
CA LEU A 106 -16.58 -2.31 -4.67
C LEU A 106 -17.76 -3.17 -4.24
N THR A 107 -18.68 -3.38 -5.17
CA THR A 107 -19.65 -4.46 -5.10
C THR A 107 -18.95 -5.82 -5.17
N ALA A 108 -19.65 -6.89 -4.78
CA ALA A 108 -19.11 -8.25 -4.85
C ALA A 108 -18.74 -8.64 -6.30
N GLU A 109 -19.53 -8.20 -7.28
CA GLU A 109 -19.29 -8.45 -8.71
C GLU A 109 -18.04 -7.71 -9.21
N GLU A 110 -17.91 -6.41 -8.90
CA GLU A 110 -16.71 -5.64 -9.24
C GLU A 110 -15.45 -6.23 -8.60
N TYR A 111 -15.54 -6.67 -7.33
CA TYR A 111 -14.42 -7.30 -6.63
C TYR A 111 -14.03 -8.63 -7.27
N ALA A 112 -14.99 -9.52 -7.54
CA ALA A 112 -14.74 -10.81 -8.18
C ALA A 112 -14.12 -10.61 -9.58
N SER A 113 -14.70 -9.73 -10.40
CA SER A 113 -14.16 -9.39 -11.72
C SER A 113 -12.72 -8.86 -11.63
N MET A 114 -12.42 -7.97 -10.67
CA MET A 114 -11.07 -7.47 -10.47
C MET A 114 -10.09 -8.57 -10.06
N ARG A 115 -10.50 -9.50 -9.19
CA ARG A 115 -9.66 -10.63 -8.76
C ARG A 115 -9.31 -11.54 -9.93
N ASP A 116 -10.29 -11.87 -10.77
CA ASP A 116 -10.10 -12.74 -11.94
C ASP A 116 -9.20 -12.07 -13.01
N ASP A 117 -9.27 -10.74 -13.11
CA ASP A 117 -8.50 -9.95 -14.08
C ASP A 117 -7.03 -9.73 -13.71
N LEU A 118 -6.59 -10.00 -12.47
CA LEU A 118 -5.25 -9.63 -12.01
C LEU A 118 -4.14 -10.19 -12.91
N ALA A 119 -4.23 -11.46 -13.31
CA ALA A 119 -3.24 -12.08 -14.18
C ALA A 119 -3.23 -11.46 -15.59
N VAL A 120 -4.39 -11.06 -16.11
CA VAL A 120 -4.53 -10.41 -17.42
C VAL A 120 -3.93 -9.01 -17.38
N VAL A 121 -4.24 -8.23 -16.35
CA VAL A 121 -3.72 -6.87 -16.18
C VAL A 121 -2.20 -6.88 -15.98
N CYS A 122 -1.68 -7.82 -15.18
CA CYS A 122 -0.25 -7.96 -14.96
C CYS A 122 0.47 -8.71 -16.09
N GLY A 123 -0.23 -9.34 -17.04
CA GLY A 123 0.40 -10.09 -18.14
C GLY A 123 1.15 -9.21 -19.16
N SER A 124 1.01 -7.89 -19.09
CA SER A 124 1.75 -6.93 -19.93
C SER A 124 1.90 -5.59 -19.22
N ASP A 125 2.80 -4.74 -19.71
CA ASP A 125 3.01 -3.43 -19.10
C ASP A 125 1.76 -2.55 -19.25
N ARG A 126 1.45 -1.83 -18.18
CA ARG A 126 0.29 -0.94 -18.08
C ARG A 126 0.67 0.36 -17.39
N THR A 127 -0.01 1.42 -17.78
CA THR A 127 0.09 2.76 -17.19
C THR A 127 -0.93 2.94 -16.08
N PHE A 128 -0.73 3.98 -15.26
CA PHE A 128 -1.68 4.40 -14.23
C PHE A 128 -3.08 4.67 -14.80
N THR A 129 -3.19 5.39 -15.92
CA THR A 129 -4.47 5.70 -16.55
C THR A 129 -5.16 4.46 -17.06
N GLU A 130 -4.46 3.53 -17.73
CA GLU A 130 -5.08 2.29 -18.21
C GLU A 130 -5.70 1.46 -17.07
N VAL A 131 -5.01 1.34 -15.93
CA VAL A 131 -5.54 0.61 -14.77
C VAL A 131 -6.73 1.35 -14.14
N ARG A 132 -6.65 2.67 -14.02
CA ARG A 132 -7.75 3.49 -13.49
C ARG A 132 -8.97 3.49 -14.42
N ASP A 133 -8.78 3.53 -15.73
CA ASP A 133 -9.87 3.53 -16.69
C ASP A 133 -10.56 2.15 -16.72
N ARG A 134 -9.82 1.06 -16.47
CA ARG A 134 -10.38 -0.29 -16.35
C ARG A 134 -11.21 -0.48 -15.08
N PHE A 135 -10.71 -0.04 -13.92
CA PHE A 135 -11.30 -0.38 -12.61
C PHE A 135 -12.00 0.78 -11.91
N GLY A 136 -11.93 1.98 -12.49
CA GLY A 136 -12.50 3.21 -11.94
C GLY A 136 -11.69 3.77 -10.77
N ALA A 137 -12.36 4.57 -9.94
CA ALA A 137 -11.74 5.19 -8.76
C ALA A 137 -11.38 4.14 -7.69
N PRO A 138 -10.20 4.25 -7.05
CA PRO A 138 -9.78 3.35 -5.98
C PRO A 138 -10.58 3.56 -4.69
N SER A 139 -10.57 2.56 -3.83
CA SER A 139 -11.08 2.67 -2.45
C SER A 139 -10.18 3.53 -1.57
N VAL A 140 -8.86 3.47 -1.78
CA VAL A 140 -7.89 4.39 -1.17
C VAL A 140 -6.82 4.70 -2.20
N PHE A 141 -6.56 6.00 -2.38
CA PHE A 141 -5.45 6.49 -3.18
C PHE A 141 -4.25 6.82 -2.28
N ILE A 142 -3.15 6.09 -2.45
CA ILE A 142 -1.91 6.29 -1.68
C ILE A 142 -0.89 6.96 -2.58
N GLY A 143 -0.52 8.20 -2.23
CA GLY A 143 0.36 9.07 -3.00
C GLY A 143 -0.34 10.35 -3.44
N GLY A 144 0.40 11.19 -4.17
CA GLY A 144 -0.12 12.46 -4.68
C GLY A 144 -0.69 12.36 -6.09
N SER A 145 -1.42 13.40 -6.52
CA SER A 145 -1.88 13.57 -7.90
C SER A 145 -0.75 13.88 -8.88
N ASN A 146 0.44 14.23 -8.38
CA ASN A 146 1.61 14.54 -9.21
C ASN A 146 1.97 13.32 -10.09
N PRO A 147 1.94 13.47 -11.43
CA PRO A 147 2.21 12.36 -12.34
C PRO A 147 3.67 11.90 -12.29
N TYR A 148 4.59 12.71 -11.76
CA TYR A 148 6.01 12.39 -11.73
C TYR A 148 6.40 11.35 -10.68
N PHE A 149 5.53 11.05 -9.72
CA PHE A 149 5.82 10.15 -8.61
C PHE A 149 5.06 8.83 -8.71
N GLY A 150 5.64 7.78 -8.13
CA GLY A 150 4.95 6.52 -7.89
C GLY A 150 3.70 6.70 -7.03
N LYS A 151 2.89 5.65 -6.96
CA LYS A 151 1.64 5.63 -6.19
C LYS A 151 1.12 4.22 -6.05
N THR A 152 0.21 4.03 -5.10
CA THR A 152 -0.53 2.78 -4.95
C THR A 152 -2.03 3.05 -5.04
N LEU A 153 -2.72 2.28 -5.88
CA LEU A 153 -4.18 2.20 -5.87
C LEU A 153 -4.59 1.02 -4.98
N ALA A 154 -5.46 1.25 -4.01
CA ALA A 154 -6.00 0.19 -3.16
C ALA A 154 -7.51 0.05 -3.40
N TYR A 155 -7.98 -1.18 -3.51
CA TYR A 155 -9.38 -1.51 -3.76
C TYR A 155 -9.94 -2.42 -2.68
N SER A 156 -11.20 -2.17 -2.33
CA SER A 156 -11.93 -2.82 -1.25
C SER A 156 -13.32 -3.23 -1.67
N SER A 157 -13.75 -4.47 -1.40
CA SER A 157 -15.19 -4.75 -1.36
C SER A 157 -15.83 -4.28 -0.05
N GLY A 158 -17.16 -4.31 0.05
CA GLY A 158 -17.88 -4.08 1.31
C GLY A 158 -17.74 -5.20 2.35
N ASN A 159 -17.24 -6.38 1.96
CA ASN A 159 -16.98 -7.47 2.90
C ASN A 159 -15.59 -7.29 3.52
N VAL A 160 -15.51 -7.21 4.85
CA VAL A 160 -14.22 -7.04 5.57
C VAL A 160 -13.33 -8.29 5.48
N ALA A 161 -13.91 -9.46 5.23
CA ALA A 161 -13.16 -10.71 5.05
C ALA A 161 -12.46 -10.80 3.69
N ASP A 162 -12.88 -10.00 2.71
CA ASP A 162 -12.24 -9.97 1.40
C ASP A 162 -10.90 -9.22 1.48
N LEU A 163 -9.90 -9.77 0.82
CA LEU A 163 -8.56 -9.19 0.79
C LEU A 163 -8.55 -7.86 0.02
N MET A 164 -7.74 -6.91 0.48
CA MET A 164 -7.46 -5.72 -0.31
C MET A 164 -6.64 -6.08 -1.55
N ILE A 165 -6.94 -5.40 -2.66
CA ILE A 165 -6.16 -5.49 -3.90
C ILE A 165 -5.40 -4.19 -4.06
N PHE A 166 -4.10 -4.28 -4.26
CA PHE A 166 -3.23 -3.13 -4.45
C PHE A 166 -2.58 -3.17 -5.82
N PHE A 167 -2.47 -2.02 -6.48
CA PHE A 167 -1.68 -1.85 -7.70
C PHE A 167 -0.58 -0.84 -7.42
N HIS A 168 0.68 -1.27 -7.55
CA HIS A 168 1.87 -0.50 -7.23
C HIS A 168 2.50 0.08 -8.50
N PHE A 169 2.59 1.41 -8.56
CA PHE A 169 3.07 2.14 -9.72
C PHE A 169 4.38 2.85 -9.43
N TRP A 170 5.25 2.86 -10.44
CA TRP A 170 6.55 3.49 -10.38
C TRP A 170 6.79 4.32 -11.64
N ASN A 171 7.32 5.53 -11.47
CA ASN A 171 7.55 6.43 -12.60
C ASN A 171 9.03 6.60 -12.99
N GLY A 172 9.89 5.82 -12.36
CA GLY A 172 11.33 5.86 -12.56
C GLY A 172 12.03 7.16 -12.20
N ARG A 173 13.35 7.08 -12.24
CA ARG A 173 14.24 8.22 -12.24
C ARG A 173 15.08 8.12 -13.51
N GLY A 174 15.08 9.17 -14.32
CA GLY A 174 15.85 9.25 -15.56
C GLY A 174 17.37 9.30 -15.28
N PRO A 175 18.19 9.24 -16.34
CA PRO A 175 19.65 9.42 -16.22
C PRO A 175 19.92 10.79 -15.61
N GLY A 176 20.41 10.84 -14.37
CA GLY A 176 20.59 12.07 -13.59
C GLY A 176 19.68 12.21 -12.37
N GLY A 177 18.72 11.32 -12.16
CA GLY A 177 17.92 11.28 -10.92
C GLY A 177 16.83 12.35 -10.78
N GLU A 178 16.84 13.38 -11.63
CA GLU A 178 16.03 14.59 -11.50
C GLU A 178 14.70 14.58 -12.25
N ARG A 179 14.52 13.69 -13.24
CA ARG A 179 13.29 13.61 -14.04
C ARG A 179 12.66 12.24 -13.98
N ALA A 180 11.34 12.18 -14.09
CA ALA A 180 10.63 10.92 -14.29
C ALA A 180 11.12 10.21 -15.56
N MET A 181 11.21 8.89 -15.50
CA MET A 181 11.58 8.06 -16.65
C MET A 181 10.42 7.92 -17.64
N TYR A 182 9.18 7.91 -17.13
CA TYR A 182 7.98 7.77 -17.95
C TYR A 182 7.11 9.02 -17.88
N LYS A 183 6.29 9.20 -18.93
CA LYS A 183 5.26 10.25 -18.96
C LYS A 183 4.19 10.02 -17.90
N GLU A 184 3.97 8.75 -17.56
CA GLU A 184 3.00 8.31 -16.57
C GLU A 184 3.56 7.10 -15.80
N PRO A 185 3.26 6.95 -14.50
CA PRO A 185 3.73 5.82 -13.72
C PRO A 185 3.31 4.48 -14.33
N ALA A 186 4.27 3.57 -14.46
CA ALA A 186 4.06 2.21 -14.94
C ALA A 186 3.68 1.29 -13.78
N LEU A 187 2.74 0.39 -14.00
CA LEU A 187 2.38 -0.67 -13.06
C LEU A 187 3.55 -1.63 -12.93
N LEU A 188 4.08 -1.80 -11.72
CA LEU A 188 5.10 -2.81 -11.42
C LEU A 188 4.48 -4.15 -11.03
N ALA A 189 3.46 -4.12 -10.17
CA ALA A 189 2.83 -5.31 -9.66
C ALA A 189 1.44 -5.01 -9.10
N ALA A 190 0.56 -6.00 -9.15
CA ALA A 190 -0.58 -6.09 -8.26
C ALA A 190 -0.22 -6.93 -7.03
N ARG A 191 -0.77 -6.59 -5.85
CA ARG A 191 -0.63 -7.37 -4.62
C ARG A 191 -2.00 -7.76 -4.07
N CYS A 192 -2.20 -9.04 -3.84
CA CYS A 192 -3.38 -9.57 -3.18
C CYS A 192 -3.11 -10.99 -2.64
N GLY A 193 -3.17 -11.20 -1.32
CA GLY A 193 -2.95 -12.52 -0.71
C GLY A 193 -2.50 -12.43 0.74
N THR A 194 -2.57 -13.56 1.46
CA THR A 194 -2.15 -13.69 2.87
C THR A 194 -0.95 -14.62 3.08
N GLY A 195 -0.41 -15.20 2.00
CA GLY A 195 0.74 -16.13 2.05
C GLY A 195 2.09 -15.44 2.30
N ARG A 196 3.19 -16.12 1.91
CA ARG A 196 4.53 -15.51 1.94
C ARG A 196 4.49 -14.19 1.17
N PHE A 197 5.11 -13.15 1.73
CA PHE A 197 4.92 -11.79 1.26
C PHE A 197 5.21 -11.62 -0.23
N GLY A 198 6.34 -12.15 -0.73
CA GLY A 198 6.69 -12.11 -2.15
C GLY A 198 5.70 -12.85 -3.06
N ASP A 199 5.08 -13.93 -2.58
CA ASP A 199 4.11 -14.73 -3.35
C ASP A 199 2.76 -14.02 -3.49
N THR A 200 2.52 -12.95 -2.74
CA THR A 200 1.29 -12.14 -2.86
C THR A 200 1.32 -11.16 -4.03
N PHE A 201 2.46 -11.04 -4.73
CA PHE A 201 2.65 -10.12 -5.84
C PHE A 201 2.50 -10.84 -7.20
N THR A 202 1.75 -10.21 -8.10
CA THR A 202 1.71 -10.56 -9.52
C THR A 202 2.41 -9.43 -10.28
N PHE A 203 3.55 -9.71 -10.89
CA PHE A 203 4.39 -8.71 -11.55
C PHE A 203 4.01 -8.53 -13.01
N THR A 204 4.13 -7.29 -13.49
CA THR A 204 4.23 -6.98 -14.92
C THR A 204 5.62 -7.31 -15.47
N PRO A 205 5.81 -7.39 -16.80
CA PRO A 205 7.14 -7.53 -17.39
C PRO A 205 8.15 -6.47 -16.89
N ILE A 206 7.76 -5.20 -16.84
CA ILE A 206 8.60 -4.14 -16.28
C ILE A 206 8.91 -4.38 -14.81
N GLY A 207 7.93 -4.81 -14.01
CA GLY A 207 8.14 -5.17 -12.60
C GLY A 207 9.17 -6.30 -12.45
N ALA A 208 8.97 -7.41 -13.15
CA ALA A 208 9.85 -8.59 -13.08
C ALA A 208 11.29 -8.29 -13.53
N SER A 209 11.47 -7.40 -14.52
CA SER A 209 12.81 -6.99 -14.98
C SER A 209 13.64 -6.30 -13.90
N ARG A 210 12.99 -5.76 -12.86
CA ARG A 210 13.62 -5.00 -11.77
C ARG A 210 13.93 -5.86 -10.54
N THR A 211 13.18 -6.95 -10.36
CA THR A 211 13.32 -7.86 -9.22
C THR A 211 14.32 -8.97 -9.48
N SER A 212 14.69 -9.18 -10.74
CA SER A 212 15.78 -10.07 -11.11
C SER A 212 17.08 -9.57 -10.48
N PRO A 213 17.78 -10.37 -9.66
CA PRO A 213 19.09 -9.97 -9.17
C PRO A 213 19.97 -9.76 -10.39
N LYS A 214 20.45 -8.53 -10.59
CA LYS A 214 21.61 -8.30 -11.44
C LYS A 214 22.79 -8.99 -10.74
N LEU A 215 22.97 -10.27 -11.03
CA LEU A 215 24.24 -10.95 -10.85
C LEU A 215 25.21 -10.28 -11.83
N SER A 216 25.96 -9.31 -11.30
CA SER A 216 27.21 -8.80 -11.89
C SER A 216 28.29 -8.94 -10.85
#